data_AF-A0AAV5S872-F1
#
_entry.id   AF-A0AAV5S872-F1
#
_cell.length_a   1.000
_cell.length_b   1.000
_cell.length_c   1.000
_cell.angle_alpha   90.00
_cell.angle_beta   90.00
_cell.angle_gamma   90.00
#
_symmetry.space_group_name_H-M   'P 1'
#
loop_
_entity.id
_entity.type
_entity.pdbx_description
1 polymer ?
#
loop_
_entity_poly.entity_id
_entity_poly.type
_entity_poly.pdbx_seq_one_letter_code
_entity_poly.pdbx_strand_id
1 'polypeptide(L)'
;DLSCCDVFLYDFTDPHKRCYHACQYHLQTPALPSKEKLHNIKKCRRKNYLSNCFNLCRVEMNEHTAKGLTNFKWREPDRCSRAKMTDDGEYPLKEEDFRV
;
A
#
# COMPACT_ATOMS: atom_id res chain seq x y z
N ASP A 1 10.83 1.86 0.17
CA ASP A 1 11.05 0.53 -0.40
C ASP A 1 9.97 0.23 -1.43
N LEU A 2 10.34 -0.38 -2.56
CA LEU A 2 9.41 -0.83 -3.61
C LEU A 2 8.68 -2.12 -3.23
N SER A 3 9.22 -2.91 -2.30
CA SER A 3 8.59 -4.13 -1.79
C SER A 3 7.18 -3.87 -1.23
N CYS A 4 6.95 -2.71 -0.61
CA CYS A 4 5.63 -2.33 -0.12
C CYS A 4 4.60 -2.10 -1.22
N CYS A 5 4.99 -1.97 -2.50
CA CYS A 5 4.02 -1.91 -3.59
C CYS A 5 3.30 -3.25 -3.79
N ASP A 6 3.87 -4.37 -3.32
CA ASP A 6 3.28 -5.70 -3.46
C ASP A 6 1.93 -5.85 -2.74
N VAL A 7 1.59 -4.94 -1.82
CA VAL A 7 0.24 -4.85 -1.21
C VAL A 7 -0.86 -4.62 -2.24
N PHE A 8 -0.53 -4.08 -3.42
CA PHE A 8 -1.47 -3.87 -4.53
C PHE A 8 -1.49 -5.05 -5.51
N LEU A 9 -0.64 -6.06 -5.33
CA LEU A 9 -0.72 -7.29 -6.12
C LEU A 9 -1.91 -8.14 -5.68
N TYR A 10 -2.55 -8.79 -6.66
CA TYR A 10 -3.72 -9.66 -6.46
C TYR A 10 -4.92 -8.93 -5.85
N ASP A 11 -5.00 -7.62 -6.04
CA ASP A 11 -6.20 -6.83 -5.78
C ASP A 11 -7.27 -7.19 -6.83
N PHE A 12 -8.33 -7.86 -6.40
CA PHE A 12 -9.40 -8.34 -7.30
C PHE A 12 -10.22 -7.20 -7.89
N THR A 13 -10.13 -6.01 -7.29
CA THR A 13 -10.81 -4.79 -7.75
C THR A 13 -9.92 -3.91 -8.62
N ASP A 14 -8.64 -4.26 -8.80
CA ASP A 14 -7.68 -3.65 -9.74
C ASP A 14 -7.02 -4.72 -10.62
N PRO A 15 -7.77 -5.39 -11.52
CA PRO A 15 -7.26 -6.51 -12.33
C PRO A 15 -6.10 -6.11 -13.26
N HIS A 16 -5.99 -4.81 -13.59
CA HIS A 16 -4.91 -4.27 -14.41
C HIS A 16 -3.71 -3.79 -13.59
N LYS A 17 -3.72 -3.97 -12.26
CA LYS A 17 -2.63 -3.59 -11.35
C LYS A 17 -2.22 -2.12 -11.49
N ARG A 18 -3.18 -1.23 -11.77
CA ARG A 18 -2.95 0.21 -11.93
C ARG A 18 -2.27 0.80 -10.70
N CYS A 19 -2.73 0.43 -9.51
CA CYS A 19 -2.18 0.90 -8.25
C CYS A 19 -0.77 0.37 -7.97
N TYR A 20 -0.49 -0.88 -8.34
CA TYR A 20 0.87 -1.45 -8.27
C TYR A 20 1.84 -0.66 -9.16
N HIS A 21 1.49 -0.46 -10.44
CA HIS A 21 2.34 0.27 -11.38
C HIS A 21 2.49 1.76 -11.01
N ALA A 22 1.41 2.40 -10.54
CA ALA A 22 1.47 3.77 -10.02
C ALA A 22 2.40 3.87 -8.80
N CYS A 23 2.35 2.89 -7.89
CA CYS A 23 3.25 2.80 -6.75
C CYS A 23 4.71 2.75 -7.17
N GLN A 24 5.06 1.82 -8.07
CA GLN A 24 6.43 1.69 -8.57
C GLN A 24 6.90 2.99 -9.24
N TYR A 25 6.10 3.51 -10.18
CA TYR A 25 6.42 4.73 -10.91
C TYR A 25 6.65 5.93 -9.99
N HIS A 26 5.72 6.22 -9.08
CA HIS A 26 5.82 7.39 -8.21
C HIS A 26 6.98 7.24 -7.20
N LEU A 27 7.21 6.05 -6.63
CA LEU A 27 8.33 5.86 -5.71
C LEU A 27 9.68 6.02 -6.40
N GLN A 28 9.82 5.55 -7.63
CA GLN A 28 11.04 5.66 -8.42
C GLN A 28 11.30 7.05 -8.99
N THR A 29 10.28 7.90 -9.12
CA THR A 29 10.43 9.26 -9.69
C THR A 29 11.20 10.17 -8.73
N PRO A 30 12.46 10.59 -9.01
CA PRO A 30 13.26 11.35 -8.05
C PRO A 30 12.77 12.79 -7.87
N ALA A 31 12.20 13.38 -8.93
CA ALA A 31 11.73 14.76 -8.95
C ALA A 31 10.47 15.02 -8.10
N LEU A 32 9.72 13.98 -7.72
CA LEU A 32 8.49 14.14 -6.94
C LEU A 32 8.80 14.20 -5.44
N PRO A 33 8.26 15.17 -4.70
CA PRO A 33 8.33 15.18 -3.24
C PRO A 33 7.65 13.95 -2.65
N SER A 34 8.18 13.43 -1.54
CA SER A 34 7.61 12.25 -0.86
C SER A 34 6.12 12.39 -0.57
N LYS A 35 5.67 13.57 -0.12
CA LYS A 35 4.24 13.83 0.15
C LYS A 35 3.37 13.64 -1.10
N GLU A 36 3.86 14.09 -2.25
CA GLU A 36 3.15 13.99 -3.52
C GLU A 36 3.13 12.56 -4.05
N LYS A 37 4.24 11.84 -3.93
CA LYS A 37 4.29 10.39 -4.23
C LYS A 37 3.21 9.63 -3.48
N LEU A 38 3.11 9.86 -2.17
CA LEU A 38 2.12 9.18 -1.32
C LEU A 38 0.69 9.60 -1.65
N HIS A 39 0.48 10.87 -1.99
CA HIS A 39 -0.82 11.37 -2.43
C HIS A 39 -1.29 10.65 -3.70
N ASN A 40 -0.42 10.54 -4.69
CA ASN A 40 -0.75 9.93 -5.98
C ASN A 40 -0.99 8.42 -5.83
N ILE A 41 -0.21 7.74 -4.99
CA ILE A 41 -0.43 6.32 -4.67
C ILE A 41 -1.77 6.12 -3.94
N LYS A 42 -2.10 6.96 -2.95
CA LYS A 42 -3.41 6.88 -2.26
C LYS A 42 -4.58 7.05 -3.25
N LYS A 43 -4.40 7.88 -4.28
CA LYS A 43 -5.42 8.22 -5.28
C LYS A 43 -5.37 7.42 -6.58
N CYS A 44 -4.57 6.36 -6.68
CA CYS A 44 -4.53 5.52 -7.88
C CYS A 44 -5.89 4.91 -8.27
N ARG A 45 -6.85 4.90 -7.32
CA ARG A 45 -8.25 4.52 -7.49
C ARG A 45 -9.15 5.33 -6.54
N ARG A 46 -10.46 5.33 -6.82
CA ARG A 46 -11.46 6.14 -6.10
C ARG A 46 -11.54 5.79 -4.61
N LYS A 47 -11.61 4.49 -4.28
CA LYS A 47 -11.53 3.97 -2.92
C LYS A 47 -10.33 3.04 -2.86
N ASN A 48 -9.27 3.41 -2.13
CA ASN A 48 -8.04 2.62 -2.08
C ASN A 48 -7.76 2.17 -0.65
N TYR A 49 -8.46 1.13 -0.18
CA TYR A 49 -8.25 0.59 1.17
C TYR A 49 -6.84 0.01 1.36
N LEU A 50 -6.26 -0.51 0.28
CA LEU A 50 -4.89 -1.03 0.27
C LEU A 50 -3.83 0.07 0.47
N SER A 51 -4.18 1.35 0.33
CA SER A 51 -3.28 2.45 0.70
C SER A 51 -2.93 2.46 2.20
N ASN A 52 -3.81 1.96 3.07
CA ASN A 52 -3.50 1.78 4.48
C ASN A 52 -2.48 0.65 4.69
N CYS A 53 -2.64 -0.46 3.97
CA CYS A 53 -1.69 -1.58 3.97
C CYS A 53 -0.30 -1.18 3.44
N PHE A 54 -0.27 -0.38 2.39
CA PHE A 54 0.95 0.25 1.89
C PHE A 54 1.66 1.08 2.96
N ASN A 55 0.91 1.92 3.70
CA ASN A 55 1.48 2.74 4.75
C ASN A 55 1.96 1.90 5.94
N LEU A 56 1.22 0.86 6.34
CA LEU A 56 1.65 -0.09 7.38
C LEU A 56 2.99 -0.73 7.03
N CYS A 57 3.10 -1.30 5.82
CA CYS A 57 4.36 -1.85 5.33
C CYS A 57 5.50 -0.83 5.40
N ARG A 58 5.26 0.40 4.92
CA ARG A 58 6.29 1.45 4.93
C ARG A 58 6.74 1.84 6.33
N VAL A 59 5.81 1.96 7.27
CA VAL A 59 6.15 2.28 8.67
C VAL A 59 7.01 1.17 9.25
N GLU A 60 6.61 -0.09 9.12
CA GLU A 60 7.40 -1.22 9.61
C GLU A 60 8.78 -1.29 8.95
N MET A 61 8.87 -1.19 7.62
CA MET A 61 10.15 -1.18 6.90
C MET A 61 11.07 -0.05 7.40
N ASN A 62 10.53 1.15 7.63
CA ASN A 62 11.30 2.28 8.13
C ASN A 62 11.79 2.06 9.57
N GLU A 63 10.94 1.50 10.44
CA GLU A 63 11.31 1.17 11.82
C GLU A 63 12.42 0.10 11.87
N HIS A 64 12.30 -0.94 11.05
CA HIS A 64 13.33 -1.98 10.95
C HIS A 64 14.64 -1.43 10.38
N THR A 65 14.56 -0.59 9.35
CA THR A 65 15.72 0.10 8.77
C THR A 65 16.40 0.99 9.80
N ALA A 66 15.63 1.75 10.61
CA ALA A 66 16.16 2.61 11.67
C ALA A 66 16.87 1.80 12.77
N LYS A 67 16.49 0.53 12.96
CA LYS A 67 17.15 -0.43 13.86
C LYS A 67 18.35 -1.15 13.21
N GLY A 68 18.70 -0.83 11.96
CA GLY A 68 19.79 -1.47 11.22
C GLY A 68 19.47 -2.85 10.66
N LEU A 69 18.20 -3.25 10.62
CA LEU A 69 17.76 -4.56 10.13
C LEU A 69 17.50 -4.50 8.63
N THR A 70 18.51 -4.84 7.83
CA THR A 70 18.46 -4.73 6.35
C THR A 70 17.73 -5.86 5.64
N ASN A 71 17.51 -7.00 6.30
CA ASN A 71 16.88 -8.20 5.72
C ASN A 71 15.44 -8.40 6.19
N PHE A 72 14.80 -7.37 6.73
CA PHE A 72 13.41 -7.46 7.14
C PHE A 72 12.51 -7.69 5.91
N LYS A 73 11.71 -8.74 5.96
CA LYS A 73 10.69 -9.04 4.96
C LYS A 73 9.33 -8.81 5.58
N TRP A 74 8.62 -7.80 5.07
CA TRP A 74 7.27 -7.53 5.52
C TRP A 74 6.35 -8.73 5.25
N ARG A 75 5.52 -9.06 6.23
CA ARG A 75 4.50 -10.10 6.13
C ARG A 75 3.13 -9.44 6.11
N GLU A 76 2.38 -9.68 5.04
CA GLU A 76 1.05 -9.10 4.88
C GLU A 76 0.10 -9.56 6.00
N PRO A 77 -0.51 -8.63 6.77
CA PRO A 77 -1.52 -8.95 7.75
C PRO A 77 -2.82 -9.44 7.09
N ASP A 78 -3.57 -10.32 7.76
CA ASP A 78 -4.82 -10.88 7.24
C ASP A 78 -5.85 -9.81 6.82
N ARG A 79 -5.90 -8.67 7.53
CA ARG A 79 -6.76 -7.53 7.16
C ARG A 79 -6.44 -6.97 5.77
N CYS A 80 -5.18 -6.99 5.36
CA CYS A 80 -4.73 -6.52 4.06
C CYS A 80 -5.07 -7.52 2.96
N SER A 81 -4.90 -8.82 3.24
CA SER A 81 -5.37 -9.89 2.36
C SER A 81 -6.88 -9.82 2.11
N ARG A 82 -7.67 -9.55 3.16
CA ARG A 82 -9.13 -9.36 3.05
C ARG A 82 -9.51 -8.10 2.27
N ALA A 83 -8.75 -7.01 2.44
CA ALA A 83 -8.95 -5.77 1.71
C ALA A 83 -8.79 -5.92 0.18
N LYS A 84 -7.98 -6.90 -0.29
CA LYS A 84 -7.84 -7.22 -1.72
C LYS A 84 -9.07 -7.88 -2.33
N MET A 85 -9.91 -8.49 -1.48
CA MET A 85 -11.11 -9.22 -1.87
C MET A 85 -12.38 -8.40 -1.73
N THR A 86 -12.30 -7.24 -1.08
CA THR A 86 -13.49 -6.44 -0.77
C THR A 86 -13.81 -5.54 -1.95
N ASP A 87 -14.99 -5.72 -2.54
CA ASP A 87 -15.49 -4.81 -3.56
C ASP A 87 -15.69 -3.41 -2.97
N ASP A 88 -15.41 -2.39 -3.79
CA ASP A 88 -15.59 -0.99 -3.41
C ASP A 88 -17.08 -0.65 -3.18
N GLY A 89 -18.02 -1.53 -3.55
CA GLY A 89 -19.47 -1.33 -3.52
C GLY A 89 -20.21 -1.87 -2.29
N GLU A 90 -19.91 -3.09 -1.82
CA GLU A 90 -20.91 -3.86 -1.04
C GLU A 90 -20.66 -3.93 0.48
N TYR A 91 -19.39 -3.90 0.93
CA TYR A 91 -19.02 -3.77 2.36
C TYR A 91 -17.74 -2.96 2.51
N PRO A 92 -17.83 -1.61 2.47
CA PRO A 92 -16.65 -0.76 2.55
C PRO A 92 -15.97 -0.93 3.91
N LEU A 93 -14.72 -1.38 3.91
CA LEU A 93 -13.85 -1.31 5.09
C LEU A 93 -13.76 0.17 5.51
N LYS A 94 -13.95 0.47 6.79
CA LYS A 94 -13.81 1.84 7.31
C LYS A 94 -12.35 2.11 7.63
N GLU A 95 -11.93 3.39 7.62
CA GLU A 95 -10.57 3.76 8.09
C GLU A 95 -10.32 3.30 9.54
N GLU A 96 -11.38 3.14 10.33
CA GLU A 96 -11.39 2.59 11.69
C GLU A 96 -10.89 1.14 11.76
N ASP A 97 -11.15 0.32 10.73
CA ASP A 97 -10.72 -1.09 10.66
C ASP A 97 -9.20 -1.24 10.50
N PHE A 98 -8.49 -0.12 10.30
CA PHE A 98 -7.05 -0.04 10.13
C PHE A 98 -6.35 0.71 11.27
N ARG A 99 -7.08 1.17 12.29
CA ARG A 99 -6.48 1.78 13.49
C ARG A 99 -6.00 0.67 14.43
N VAL A 100 -4.76 0.80 14.90
CA VAL A 100 -4.17 -0.03 15.98
C VAL A 100 -4.56 0.60 17.31
#